data_AF-A0A2E0D5H1-F1
#
_entry.id   AF-A0A2E0D5H1-F1
#
_cell.length_a   1.000
_cell.length_b   1.000
_cell.length_c   1.000
_cell.angle_alpha   90.00
_cell.angle_beta   90.00
_cell.angle_gamma   90.00
#
_symmetry.space_group_name_H-M   'P 1'
#
loop_
_entity.id
_entity.type
_entity.pdbx_description
1 polymer ?
#
loop_
_entity_poly.entity_id
_entity_poly.type
_entity_poly.pdbx_seq_one_letter_code
_entity_poly.pdbx_strand_id
1 'polypeptide(L)'
;MSSRMSAILIIIGIAVTMIFGLTNDTASADWSSDQSMMAALSGNYSWVQLSMLISAIGQIIIIIGIFGIRDSMSGGEGHKYAVMSSLFLAIGATMNLIWGSLLGVTGEAAAAGMAGSAPHMAIASATFAAAIGIGAAGGISTFVGISLLGIGISIQKNFNIIIGILLVIIGIVGIVLTLLDSRGSLLFIPWIGTFVILLAMAGLSLRK
;
A
#
# COMPACT_ATOMS: atom_id res chain seq x y z
N MET A 1 -10.60 11.07 17.80
CA MET A 1 -9.31 11.69 17.40
C MET A 1 -9.58 13.04 16.74
N SER A 2 -8.72 14.05 16.90
CA SER A 2 -8.94 15.35 16.25
C SER A 2 -8.66 15.30 14.73
N SER A 3 -9.29 16.19 13.96
CA SER A 3 -9.05 16.32 12.50
C SER A 3 -7.57 16.56 12.19
N ARG A 4 -6.91 17.41 12.99
CA ARG A 4 -5.47 17.72 12.82
C ARG A 4 -4.58 16.51 13.08
N MET A 5 -4.83 15.75 14.15
CA MET A 5 -4.07 14.53 14.42
C MET A 5 -4.23 13.50 13.30
N SER A 6 -5.47 13.34 12.80
CA SER A 6 -5.77 12.46 11.67
C SER A 6 -4.95 12.82 10.43
N ALA A 7 -4.89 14.11 10.11
CA ALA A 7 -4.11 14.62 8.98
C ALA A 7 -2.60 14.41 9.15
N ILE A 8 -2.06 14.68 10.34
CA ILE A 8 -0.64 14.47 10.65
C ILE A 8 -0.25 13.00 10.46
N LEU A 9 -1.08 12.07 10.95
CA LEU A 9 -0.83 10.63 10.79
C LEU A 9 -0.83 10.23 9.33
N ILE A 10 -1.77 10.72 8.51
CA ILE A 10 -1.77 10.46 7.06
C ILE A 10 -0.46 10.94 6.42
N ILE A 11 -0.02 12.17 6.73
CA ILE A 11 1.21 12.75 6.16
C ILE A 11 2.44 11.94 6.57
N ILE A 12 2.58 11.63 7.86
CA ILE A 12 3.71 10.84 8.38
C ILE A 12 3.71 9.45 7.76
N GLY A 13 2.55 8.79 7.73
CA GLY A 13 2.42 7.45 7.16
C GLY A 13 2.83 7.41 5.69
N ILE A 14 2.40 8.39 4.88
CA ILE A 14 2.82 8.51 3.48
C ILE A 14 4.33 8.70 3.35
N ALA A 15 4.92 9.59 4.15
CA ALA A 15 6.36 9.82 4.13
C ALA A 15 7.13 8.54 4.47
N VAL A 16 6.72 7.82 5.52
CA VAL A 16 7.33 6.53 5.91
C VAL A 16 7.18 5.50 4.79
N THR A 17 5.98 5.30 4.25
CA THR A 17 5.75 4.35 3.17
C THR A 17 6.61 4.64 1.94
N MET A 18 6.68 5.90 1.51
CA MET A 18 7.44 6.25 0.32
C MET A 18 8.95 6.15 0.54
N ILE A 19 9.47 6.68 1.66
CA ILE A 19 10.90 6.65 1.95
C ILE A 19 11.39 5.21 1.99
N PHE A 20 10.73 4.35 2.76
CA PHE A 20 11.21 2.97 2.92
C PHE A 20 10.82 2.06 1.74
N GLY A 21 9.71 2.33 1.06
CA GLY A 21 9.32 1.60 -0.16
C GLY A 21 10.26 1.83 -1.35
N LEU A 22 10.89 3.01 -1.44
CA LEU A 22 11.70 3.42 -2.59
C LEU A 22 13.22 3.40 -2.36
N THR A 23 13.69 3.09 -1.15
CA THR A 23 15.12 3.14 -0.79
C THR A 23 15.82 1.78 -0.79
N ASN A 24 15.14 0.74 -1.26
CA ASN A 24 15.68 -0.61 -1.33
C ASN A 24 15.91 -1.05 -2.78
N ASP A 25 16.67 -2.13 -2.93
CA ASP A 25 17.15 -2.61 -4.23
C ASP A 25 16.02 -3.03 -5.19
N THR A 26 14.82 -3.30 -4.70
CA THR A 26 13.66 -3.64 -5.55
C THR A 26 13.04 -2.41 -6.24
N ALA A 27 13.34 -1.19 -5.78
CA ALA A 27 12.76 0.03 -6.32
C ALA A 27 13.22 0.34 -7.76
N SER A 28 14.42 -0.13 -8.14
CA SER A 28 14.99 0.01 -9.49
C SER A 28 14.98 -1.28 -10.30
N ALA A 29 14.51 -2.39 -9.71
CA ALA A 29 14.44 -3.68 -10.37
C ALA A 29 13.33 -3.73 -11.43
N ASP A 30 13.51 -4.55 -12.46
CA ASP A 30 12.44 -4.86 -13.39
C ASP A 30 11.48 -5.88 -12.76
N TRP A 31 10.33 -5.38 -12.30
CA TRP A 31 9.29 -6.19 -11.68
C TRP A 31 8.68 -7.23 -12.63
N SER A 32 8.83 -7.08 -13.95
CA SER A 32 8.38 -8.08 -14.92
C SER A 32 9.35 -9.28 -15.06
N SER A 33 10.58 -9.15 -14.57
CA SER A 33 11.63 -10.17 -14.65
C SER A 33 11.88 -10.83 -13.30
N ASP A 34 11.58 -12.13 -13.20
CA ASP A 34 11.91 -12.93 -12.01
C ASP A 34 13.41 -12.89 -11.71
N GLN A 35 14.24 -12.96 -12.75
CA GLN A 35 15.69 -12.89 -12.58
C GLN A 35 16.13 -11.55 -12.00
N SER A 36 15.58 -10.43 -12.50
CA SER A 36 15.90 -9.10 -11.99
C SER A 36 15.46 -8.94 -10.53
N MET A 37 14.25 -9.41 -10.20
CA MET A 37 13.73 -9.33 -8.84
C MET A 37 14.53 -10.21 -7.89
N MET A 38 14.87 -11.44 -8.28
CA MET A 38 15.65 -12.34 -7.44
C MET A 38 17.05 -11.81 -7.16
N ALA A 39 17.70 -11.19 -8.15
CA ALA A 39 18.97 -10.50 -7.97
C ALA A 39 18.85 -9.35 -6.96
N ALA A 40 17.86 -8.47 -7.15
CA ALA A 40 17.63 -7.33 -6.25
C ALA A 40 17.29 -7.74 -4.82
N LEU A 41 16.41 -8.74 -4.65
CA LEU A 41 16.02 -9.26 -3.34
C LEU A 41 17.21 -9.88 -2.60
N SER A 42 18.14 -10.51 -3.32
CA SER A 42 19.31 -11.17 -2.72
C SER A 42 20.46 -10.23 -2.37
N GLY A 43 20.59 -9.08 -3.05
CA GLY A 43 21.74 -8.18 -2.94
C GLY A 43 21.92 -7.64 -1.53
N ASN A 44 20.85 -7.09 -0.95
CA ASN A 44 20.79 -6.71 0.45
C ASN A 44 19.46 -7.12 1.08
N TYR A 45 19.24 -8.43 1.18
CA TYR A 45 17.98 -9.02 1.66
C TYR A 45 17.55 -8.49 3.05
N SER A 46 18.51 -8.21 3.94
CA SER A 46 18.24 -7.66 5.27
C SER A 46 17.63 -6.26 5.20
N TRP A 47 18.16 -5.38 4.33
CA TRP A 47 17.61 -4.05 4.13
C TRP A 47 16.27 -4.09 3.38
N VAL A 48 16.15 -4.93 2.35
CA VAL A 48 14.89 -5.14 1.62
C VAL A 48 13.77 -5.54 2.58
N GLN A 49 14.00 -6.54 3.43
CA GLN A 49 13.01 -6.98 4.41
C GLN A 49 12.64 -5.87 5.39
N LEU A 50 13.65 -5.22 5.99
CA LEU A 50 13.41 -4.17 6.98
C LEU A 50 12.63 -2.99 6.39
N SER A 51 13.07 -2.49 5.23
CA SER A 51 12.46 -1.35 4.56
C SER A 51 11.03 -1.64 4.09
N MET A 52 10.74 -2.83 3.55
CA MET A 52 9.37 -3.19 3.16
C MET A 52 8.44 -3.31 4.37
N LEU A 53 8.91 -3.85 5.49
CA LEU A 53 8.12 -3.91 6.73
C LEU A 53 7.84 -2.52 7.30
N ILE A 54 8.83 -1.63 7.31
CA ILE A 54 8.62 -0.23 7.74
C ILE A 54 7.68 0.50 6.78
N SER A 55 7.77 0.23 5.48
CA SER A 55 6.85 0.79 4.48
C SER A 55 5.40 0.38 4.75
N ALA A 56 5.17 -0.90 5.06
CA ALA A 56 3.85 -1.41 5.44
C ALA A 56 3.36 -0.82 6.78
N ILE A 57 4.25 -0.60 7.76
CA ILE A 57 3.92 0.15 8.98
C ILE A 57 3.47 1.58 8.64
N GLY A 58 4.14 2.25 7.70
CA GLY A 58 3.70 3.55 7.18
C GLY A 58 2.25 3.53 6.70
N GLN A 59 1.85 2.47 5.97
CA GLN A 59 0.47 2.31 5.51
C GLN A 59 -0.52 2.11 6.66
N ILE A 60 -0.13 1.38 7.71
CA ILE A 60 -0.94 1.25 8.93
C ILE A 60 -1.14 2.62 9.60
N ILE A 61 -0.11 3.45 9.66
CA ILE A 61 -0.21 4.82 10.20
C ILE A 61 -1.19 5.66 9.37
N ILE A 62 -1.18 5.55 8.03
CA ILE A 62 -2.18 6.19 7.15
C ILE A 62 -3.59 5.75 7.55
N ILE A 63 -3.80 4.45 7.75
CA ILE A 63 -5.11 3.88 8.09
C ILE A 63 -5.61 4.38 9.44
N ILE A 64 -4.74 4.45 10.44
CA ILE A 64 -5.07 5.04 11.74
C ILE A 64 -5.54 6.48 11.54
N GLY A 65 -4.83 7.27 10.72
CA GLY A 65 -5.26 8.62 10.34
C GLY A 65 -6.64 8.63 9.67
N ILE A 66 -6.91 7.70 8.76
CA ILE A 66 -8.22 7.52 8.11
C ILE A 66 -9.32 7.16 9.11
N PHE A 67 -9.03 6.45 10.20
CA PHE A 67 -10.03 6.18 11.25
C PHE A 67 -10.55 7.48 11.87
N GLY A 68 -9.69 8.48 12.08
CA GLY A 68 -10.14 9.78 12.57
C GLY A 68 -10.99 10.54 11.54
N ILE A 69 -10.68 10.40 10.25
CA ILE A 69 -11.52 10.93 9.16
C ILE A 69 -12.90 10.24 9.15
N ARG A 70 -12.93 8.90 9.24
CA ARG A 70 -14.17 8.11 9.38
C ARG A 70 -15.00 8.57 10.57
N ASP A 71 -14.39 8.72 11.73
CA ASP A 71 -15.09 9.11 12.97
C ASP A 71 -15.67 10.52 12.85
N SER A 72 -15.01 11.42 12.12
CA SER A 72 -15.52 12.78 11.84
C SER A 72 -16.76 12.80 10.92
N MET A 73 -17.07 11.68 10.26
CA MET A 73 -18.29 11.51 9.48
C MET A 73 -19.45 10.93 10.29
N SER A 74 -19.25 10.57 11.57
CA SER A 74 -20.26 9.91 12.38
C SER A 74 -21.60 10.68 12.36
N GLY A 75 -22.70 9.95 12.14
CA GLY A 75 -24.05 10.51 11.95
C GLY A 75 -24.33 11.07 10.54
N GLY A 76 -23.34 11.11 9.66
CA GLY A 76 -23.48 11.50 8.25
C GLY A 76 -23.64 10.33 7.28
N GLU A 77 -24.07 10.63 6.07
CA GLU A 77 -24.33 9.65 5.00
C GLU A 77 -23.07 8.91 4.55
N GLY A 78 -21.90 9.57 4.59
CA GLY A 78 -20.61 9.00 4.19
C GLY A 78 -20.02 8.00 5.19
N HIS A 79 -20.50 7.97 6.44
CA HIS A 79 -19.87 7.23 7.52
C HIS A 79 -19.77 5.72 7.27
N LYS A 80 -20.86 5.10 6.77
CA LYS A 80 -20.87 3.64 6.53
C LYS A 80 -19.83 3.23 5.48
N TYR A 81 -19.67 4.03 4.43
CA TYR A 81 -18.64 3.80 3.41
C TYR A 81 -17.23 3.97 3.97
N ALA A 82 -17.02 4.98 4.82
CA ALA A 82 -15.74 5.17 5.51
C ALA A 82 -15.43 4.02 6.49
N VAL A 83 -16.42 3.45 7.18
CA VAL A 83 -16.26 2.25 8.02
C VAL A 83 -15.85 1.04 7.18
N MET A 84 -16.55 0.79 6.07
CA MET A 84 -16.20 -0.32 5.17
C MET A 84 -14.80 -0.13 4.57
N SER A 85 -14.47 1.10 4.13
CA SER A 85 -13.13 1.48 3.67
C SER A 85 -12.07 1.10 4.70
N SER A 86 -12.24 1.49 5.96
CA SER A 86 -11.31 1.18 7.04
C SER A 86 -11.02 -0.31 7.16
N LEU A 87 -12.01 -1.18 6.97
CA LEU A 87 -11.83 -2.64 7.04
C LEU A 87 -10.99 -3.14 5.86
N PHE A 88 -11.34 -2.74 4.64
CA PHE A 88 -10.60 -3.13 3.44
C PHE A 88 -9.15 -2.63 3.46
N LEU A 89 -8.94 -1.38 3.88
CA LEU A 89 -7.58 -0.84 4.04
C LEU A 89 -6.78 -1.59 5.11
N ALA A 90 -7.39 -1.95 6.25
CA ALA A 90 -6.72 -2.74 7.29
C ALA A 90 -6.32 -4.13 6.79
N ILE A 91 -7.18 -4.79 6.00
CA ILE A 91 -6.86 -6.04 5.32
C ILE A 91 -5.68 -5.83 4.35
N GLY A 92 -5.76 -4.79 3.51
CA GLY A 92 -4.71 -4.45 2.55
C GLY A 92 -3.34 -4.23 3.20
N ALA A 93 -3.29 -3.43 4.28
CA ALA A 93 -2.05 -3.19 5.01
C ALA A 93 -1.51 -4.46 5.71
N THR A 94 -2.40 -5.31 6.22
CA THR A 94 -1.99 -6.62 6.79
C THR A 94 -1.37 -7.50 5.71
N MET A 95 -1.98 -7.55 4.53
CA MET A 95 -1.41 -8.28 3.39
C MET A 95 -0.07 -7.68 2.95
N ASN A 96 0.11 -6.36 3.00
CA ASN A 96 1.39 -5.72 2.68
C ASN A 96 2.49 -6.01 3.72
N LEU A 97 2.14 -6.20 5.00
CA LEU A 97 3.08 -6.71 6.00
C LEU A 97 3.54 -8.13 5.65
N ILE A 98 2.59 -9.03 5.36
CA ILE A 98 2.89 -10.42 4.98
C ILE A 98 3.74 -10.45 3.70
N TRP A 99 3.38 -9.62 2.72
CA TRP A 99 4.11 -9.45 1.48
C TRP A 99 5.57 -9.04 1.72
N GLY A 100 5.81 -8.01 2.53
CA GLY A 100 7.16 -7.57 2.89
C GLY A 100 7.97 -8.66 3.60
N SER A 101 7.35 -9.43 4.48
CA SER A 101 7.99 -10.59 5.12
C SER A 101 8.36 -11.67 4.10
N LEU A 102 7.45 -12.02 3.18
CA LEU A 102 7.71 -13.03 2.15
C LEU A 102 8.82 -12.62 1.19
N LEU A 103 8.91 -11.33 0.83
CA LEU A 103 10.03 -10.82 0.03
C LEU A 103 11.36 -10.91 0.76
N GLY A 104 11.38 -10.71 2.09
CA GLY A 104 12.58 -10.94 2.90
C GLY A 104 13.06 -12.39 2.87
N VAL A 105 12.14 -13.34 3.10
CA VAL A 105 12.43 -14.79 3.00
C VAL A 105 12.88 -15.17 1.59
N THR A 106 12.24 -14.59 0.58
CA THR A 106 12.64 -14.78 -0.82
C THR A 106 14.09 -14.35 -1.04
N GLY A 107 14.46 -13.15 -0.57
CA GLY A 107 15.82 -12.62 -0.71
C GLY A 107 16.88 -13.47 -0.02
N GLU A 108 16.62 -13.91 1.21
CA GLU A 108 17.51 -14.79 1.96
C GLU A 108 17.72 -16.13 1.25
N ALA A 109 16.63 -16.77 0.82
CA ALA A 109 16.69 -18.02 0.08
C ALA A 109 17.36 -17.85 -1.30
N ALA A 110 17.13 -16.73 -1.99
CA ALA A 110 17.75 -16.42 -3.27
C ALA A 110 19.27 -16.29 -3.14
N ALA A 111 19.74 -15.61 -2.09
CA ALA A 111 21.17 -15.45 -1.80
C ALA A 111 21.85 -16.81 -1.56
N ALA A 112 21.26 -17.68 -0.73
CA ALA A 112 21.76 -19.03 -0.50
C ALA A 112 21.73 -19.90 -1.76
N GLY A 113 20.70 -19.73 -2.60
CA GLY A 113 20.58 -20.42 -3.88
C GLY A 113 21.66 -20.02 -4.89
N MET A 114 21.95 -18.73 -5.00
CA MET A 114 23.03 -18.21 -5.85
C MET A 114 24.42 -18.62 -5.38
N ALA A 115 24.60 -18.88 -4.08
CA ALA A 115 25.82 -19.47 -3.54
C ALA A 115 25.98 -20.98 -3.83
N GLY A 116 25.04 -21.60 -4.57
CA GLY A 116 25.13 -22.98 -5.05
C GLY A 116 24.14 -23.95 -4.43
N SER A 117 23.22 -23.49 -3.59
CA SER A 117 22.22 -24.38 -2.95
C SER A 117 20.93 -24.47 -3.78
N ALA A 118 20.84 -25.45 -4.68
CA ALA A 118 19.64 -25.67 -5.51
C ALA A 118 18.31 -25.73 -4.71
N PRO A 119 18.23 -26.37 -3.52
CA PRO A 119 17.01 -26.34 -2.71
C PRO A 119 16.58 -24.92 -2.29
N HIS A 120 17.53 -24.04 -1.98
CA HIS A 120 17.20 -22.66 -1.57
C HIS A 120 16.67 -21.82 -2.73
N MET A 121 17.15 -22.07 -3.96
CA MET A 121 16.61 -21.39 -5.15
C MET A 121 15.14 -21.80 -5.42
N ALA A 122 14.78 -23.06 -5.16
CA ALA A 122 13.40 -23.52 -5.24
C ALA A 122 12.51 -22.85 -4.18
N ILE A 123 13.01 -22.71 -2.95
CA ILE A 123 12.30 -21.99 -1.86
C ILE A 123 12.09 -20.53 -2.24
N ALA A 124 13.12 -19.87 -2.79
CA ALA A 124 13.05 -18.48 -3.21
C ALA A 124 11.98 -18.28 -4.30
N SER A 125 11.96 -19.12 -5.34
CA SER A 125 10.93 -19.06 -6.37
C SER A 125 9.51 -19.27 -5.81
N ALA A 126 9.32 -20.26 -4.94
CA ALA A 126 8.02 -20.55 -4.34
C ALA A 126 7.53 -19.41 -3.43
N THR A 127 8.42 -18.86 -2.60
CA THR A 127 8.09 -17.74 -1.69
C THR A 127 7.87 -16.44 -2.45
N PHE A 128 8.57 -16.21 -3.57
CA PHE A 128 8.31 -15.08 -4.46
C PHE A 128 6.93 -15.18 -5.10
N ALA A 129 6.56 -16.34 -5.64
CA ALA A 129 5.23 -16.57 -6.22
C ALA A 129 4.11 -16.33 -5.18
N ALA A 130 4.32 -16.80 -3.94
CA ALA A 130 3.41 -16.53 -2.83
C ALA A 130 3.33 -15.03 -2.52
N ALA A 131 4.47 -14.32 -2.51
CA ALA A 131 4.51 -12.87 -2.32
C ALA A 131 3.68 -12.16 -3.40
N ILE A 132 3.85 -12.48 -4.69
CA ILE A 132 3.05 -11.87 -5.77
C ILE A 132 1.55 -12.07 -5.54
N GLY A 133 1.11 -13.29 -5.17
CA GLY A 133 -0.30 -13.56 -4.86
C GLY A 133 -0.85 -12.74 -3.69
N ILE A 134 -0.09 -12.66 -2.58
CA ILE A 134 -0.46 -11.87 -1.41
C ILE A 134 -0.47 -10.37 -1.73
N GLY A 135 0.52 -9.88 -2.48
CA GLY A 135 0.62 -8.49 -2.92
C GLY A 135 -0.56 -8.09 -3.80
N ALA A 136 -0.97 -8.95 -4.73
CA ALA A 136 -2.16 -8.72 -5.57
C ALA A 136 -3.45 -8.63 -4.73
N ALA A 137 -3.66 -9.58 -3.80
CA ALA A 137 -4.81 -9.55 -2.90
C ALA A 137 -4.80 -8.30 -2.00
N GLY A 138 -3.63 -7.92 -1.47
CA GLY A 138 -3.44 -6.71 -0.68
C GLY A 138 -3.69 -5.43 -1.46
N GLY A 139 -3.24 -5.38 -2.72
CA GLY A 139 -3.48 -4.27 -3.64
C GLY A 139 -4.97 -4.08 -3.94
N ILE A 140 -5.67 -5.15 -4.32
CA ILE A 140 -7.13 -5.11 -4.57
C ILE A 140 -7.86 -4.63 -3.32
N SER A 141 -7.57 -5.22 -2.16
CA SER A 141 -8.22 -4.84 -0.90
C SER A 141 -7.98 -3.37 -0.57
N THR A 142 -6.74 -2.90 -0.71
CA THR A 142 -6.38 -1.49 -0.53
C THR A 142 -7.19 -0.58 -1.46
N PHE A 143 -7.21 -0.87 -2.76
CA PHE A 143 -7.88 -0.01 -3.73
C PHE A 143 -9.41 -0.04 -3.66
N VAL A 144 -10.00 -1.16 -3.23
CA VAL A 144 -11.42 -1.21 -2.83
C VAL A 144 -11.65 -0.28 -1.63
N GLY A 145 -10.78 -0.35 -0.62
CA GLY A 145 -10.82 0.56 0.52
C GLY A 145 -10.75 2.03 0.11
N ILE A 146 -9.80 2.40 -0.75
CA ILE A 146 -9.66 3.76 -1.28
C ILE A 146 -10.90 4.20 -2.06
N SER A 147 -11.49 3.32 -2.88
CA SER A 147 -12.71 3.63 -3.62
C SER A 147 -13.88 3.90 -2.68
N LEU A 148 -14.06 3.07 -1.65
CA LEU A 148 -15.10 3.24 -0.62
C LEU A 148 -14.88 4.52 0.19
N LEU A 149 -13.63 4.87 0.51
CA LEU A 149 -13.29 6.13 1.17
C LEU A 149 -13.72 7.31 0.30
N GLY A 150 -13.41 7.25 -1.00
CA GLY A 150 -13.80 8.26 -1.98
C GLY A 150 -15.31 8.45 -2.07
N ILE A 151 -16.08 7.34 -2.11
CA ILE A 151 -17.55 7.38 -2.08
C ILE A 151 -18.03 8.08 -0.80
N GLY A 152 -17.52 7.66 0.36
CA GLY A 152 -17.88 8.24 1.65
C GLY A 152 -17.62 9.74 1.71
N ILE A 153 -16.45 10.19 1.24
CA ILE A 153 -16.07 11.60 1.17
C ILE A 153 -16.97 12.38 0.20
N SER A 154 -17.33 11.80 -0.94
CA SER A 154 -18.10 12.49 -1.99
C SER A 154 -19.51 12.86 -1.56
N ILE A 155 -20.14 12.02 -0.73
CA ILE A 155 -21.52 12.24 -0.25
C ILE A 155 -21.57 12.97 1.10
N GLN A 156 -20.42 13.11 1.76
CA GLN A 156 -20.33 13.71 3.07
C GLN A 156 -20.20 15.25 2.97
N LYS A 157 -21.23 15.97 3.44
CA LYS A 157 -21.40 17.43 3.26
C LYS A 157 -20.25 18.31 3.74
N ASN A 158 -19.46 17.87 4.72
CA ASN A 158 -18.35 18.64 5.32
C ASN A 158 -16.98 18.38 4.66
N PHE A 159 -16.94 17.57 3.59
CA PHE A 159 -15.73 17.25 2.84
C PHE A 159 -15.77 17.79 1.40
N ASN A 160 -14.59 17.86 0.78
CA ASN A 160 -14.46 18.30 -0.61
C ASN A 160 -14.81 17.14 -1.54
N ILE A 161 -15.90 17.30 -2.30
CA ILE A 161 -16.40 16.29 -3.24
C ILE A 161 -15.38 15.90 -4.31
N ILE A 162 -14.52 16.84 -4.76
CA ILE A 162 -13.51 16.57 -5.79
C ILE A 162 -12.49 15.56 -5.27
N ILE A 163 -12.07 15.68 -4.00
CA ILE A 163 -11.18 14.71 -3.36
C ILE A 163 -11.83 13.32 -3.33
N GLY A 164 -13.11 13.27 -3.00
CA GLY A 164 -13.87 12.02 -2.98
C GLY A 164 -13.90 11.35 -4.35
N ILE A 165 -14.26 12.09 -5.40
CA ILE A 165 -14.32 11.58 -6.77
C ILE A 165 -12.94 11.09 -7.25
N LEU A 166 -11.87 11.85 -6.97
CA LEU A 166 -10.51 11.45 -7.34
C LEU A 166 -10.08 10.14 -6.65
N LEU A 167 -10.42 9.95 -5.37
CA LEU A 167 -10.17 8.69 -4.66
C LEU A 167 -10.96 7.52 -5.26
N VAL A 168 -12.20 7.73 -5.71
CA VAL A 168 -12.97 6.69 -6.43
C VAL A 168 -12.28 6.30 -7.72
N ILE A 169 -11.91 7.28 -8.55
CA ILE A 169 -11.27 7.01 -9.85
C ILE A 169 -9.95 6.27 -9.66
N ILE A 170 -9.08 6.77 -8.77
CA ILE A 170 -7.77 6.16 -8.57
C ILE A 170 -7.87 4.76 -7.97
N GLY A 171 -8.85 4.52 -7.10
CA GLY A 171 -9.14 3.20 -6.55
C GLY A 171 -9.61 2.24 -7.63
N ILE A 172 -10.54 2.63 -8.50
CA ILE A 172 -10.99 1.79 -9.63
C ILE A 172 -9.83 1.45 -10.57
N VAL A 173 -9.01 2.45 -10.93
CA VAL A 173 -7.81 2.23 -11.76
C VAL A 173 -6.85 1.25 -11.07
N GLY A 174 -6.63 1.39 -9.76
CA GLY A 174 -5.81 0.48 -8.98
C GLY A 174 -6.32 -0.95 -8.97
N ILE A 175 -7.64 -1.16 -8.80
CA ILE A 175 -8.26 -2.49 -8.87
C ILE A 175 -8.02 -3.11 -10.24
N VAL A 176 -8.34 -2.38 -11.32
CA VAL A 176 -8.22 -2.89 -12.70
C VAL A 176 -6.78 -3.27 -13.01
N LEU A 177 -5.82 -2.38 -12.72
CA LEU A 177 -4.41 -2.67 -13.00
C LEU A 177 -3.89 -3.85 -12.16
N THR A 178 -4.33 -4.01 -10.91
CA THR A 178 -3.89 -5.12 -10.06
C THR A 178 -4.42 -6.46 -10.57
N LEU A 179 -5.65 -6.48 -11.10
CA LEU A 179 -6.27 -7.66 -11.69
C LEU A 179 -5.69 -8.03 -13.06
N LEU A 180 -5.28 -7.04 -13.85
CA LEU A 180 -4.67 -7.26 -15.17
C LEU A 180 -3.23 -7.77 -15.03
N ASP A 181 -2.42 -7.06 -14.24
CA ASP A 181 -1.02 -7.39 -14.02
C ASP A 181 -0.54 -6.78 -12.70
N SER A 182 -0.54 -7.59 -11.65
CA SER A 182 -0.06 -7.23 -10.31
C SER A 182 1.41 -6.83 -10.23
N ARG A 183 2.18 -7.01 -11.32
CA ARG A 183 3.61 -6.67 -11.42
C ARG A 183 3.87 -5.55 -12.42
N GLY A 184 2.83 -5.08 -13.11
CA GLY A 184 2.95 -4.09 -14.16
C GLY A 184 3.42 -2.74 -13.62
N SER A 185 4.37 -2.10 -14.29
CA SER A 185 4.93 -0.81 -13.88
C SER A 185 3.87 0.30 -13.78
N LEU A 186 2.75 0.16 -14.51
CA LEU A 186 1.62 1.09 -14.43
C LEU A 186 0.94 1.12 -13.06
N LEU A 187 1.08 0.08 -12.22
CA LEU A 187 0.54 0.06 -10.87
C LEU A 187 1.13 1.15 -9.96
N PHE A 188 2.29 1.69 -10.32
CA PHE A 188 2.85 2.83 -9.61
C PHE A 188 1.91 4.05 -9.64
N ILE A 189 1.15 4.24 -10.72
CA ILE A 189 0.24 5.39 -10.90
C ILE A 189 -0.85 5.42 -9.80
N PRO A 190 -1.66 4.36 -9.59
CA PRO A 190 -2.70 4.40 -8.57
C PRO A 190 -2.14 4.48 -7.14
N TRP A 191 -0.95 3.95 -6.87
CA TRP A 191 -0.28 4.10 -5.57
C TRP A 191 0.10 5.56 -5.30
N ILE A 192 0.85 6.19 -6.21
CA ILE A 192 1.25 7.59 -6.05
C ILE A 192 0.04 8.53 -6.07
N GLY A 193 -0.91 8.28 -6.98
CA GLY A 193 -2.15 9.05 -7.04
C GLY A 193 -2.91 9.02 -5.71
N THR A 194 -3.02 7.85 -5.09
CA THR A 194 -3.62 7.70 -3.75
C THR A 194 -2.90 8.58 -2.73
N PHE A 195 -1.57 8.52 -2.66
CA PHE A 195 -0.81 9.34 -1.71
C PHE A 195 -0.98 10.83 -1.94
N VAL A 196 -0.92 11.30 -3.19
CA VAL A 196 -1.11 12.71 -3.54
C VAL A 196 -2.51 13.19 -3.12
N ILE A 197 -3.55 12.42 -3.40
CA ILE A 197 -4.92 12.79 -3.04
C ILE A 197 -5.13 12.79 -1.52
N LEU A 198 -4.59 11.80 -0.81
CA LEU A 198 -4.63 11.74 0.65
C LEU A 198 -3.84 12.89 1.31
N LEU A 199 -2.71 13.31 0.74
CA LEU A 199 -1.98 14.51 1.18
C LEU A 199 -2.82 15.78 0.99
N ALA A 200 -3.49 15.93 -0.16
CA ALA A 200 -4.38 17.06 -0.39
C ALA A 200 -5.53 17.08 0.63
N MET A 201 -6.13 15.92 0.93
CA MET A 201 -7.15 15.78 1.96
C MET A 201 -6.61 16.17 3.35
N ALA A 202 -5.45 15.64 3.73
CA ALA A 202 -4.81 15.95 5.01
C ALA A 202 -4.51 17.46 5.15
N GLY A 203 -3.99 18.08 4.09
CA GLY A 203 -3.73 19.52 4.04
C GLY A 203 -4.98 20.38 4.26
N LEU A 204 -6.12 19.99 3.68
CA LEU A 204 -7.40 20.66 3.92
C LEU A 204 -7.88 20.48 5.37
N SER A 205 -7.66 19.30 5.94
CA SER A 205 -8.05 18.97 7.33
C SER A 205 -7.19 19.65 8.40
N LEU A 206 -5.97 20.08 8.07
CA LEU A 206 -5.09 20.88 8.95
C LEU A 206 -5.52 22.34 9.11
N ARG A 207 -6.23 22.88 8.10
CA ARG A 207 -6.68 24.29 8.08
C ARG A 207 -7.93 24.55 8.93
N LYS A 208 -8.62 23.47 9.33
CA LYS A 208 -9.77 23.51 10.23
C LYS A 208 -9.30 23.49 11.69
#